data_AF-T0Z076-F1
#
_entry.id   AF-T0Z076-F1
#
_cell.length_a   1.000
_cell.length_b   1.000
_cell.length_c   1.000
_cell.angle_alpha   90.00
_cell.angle_beta   90.00
_cell.angle_gamma   90.00
#
_symmetry.space_group_name_H-M   'P 1'
#
loop_
_entity.id
_entity.type
_entity.pdbx_description
1 polymer ?
#
loop_
_entity_poly.entity_id
_entity_poly.type
_entity_poly.pdbx_seq_one_letter_code
_entity_poly.pdbx_strand_id
1 'polypeptide(L)'
;NEIDQERLHWPRQLLKAFLNPFILLLTVLAIISYLTDDKSGSVVMGIMVTVSVFLTFFQEYRSGQAAIRLKAMVSTKATVIRTVKTGPAKGEESSEDKMISIRQEIPIREVVPGDLIHLSAGDMVPADVRLTYSKDLFVSQSSLTGESLPVEKFSSALSGDPSKTVSLPDLQNIC
;
A
#
# COMPACT_ATOMS: atom_id res chain seq x y z
N ASN A 1 -8.31 2.88 -0.98
CA ASN A 1 -8.07 1.85 0.04
C ASN A 1 -6.59 1.42 0.07
N GLU A 2 -5.72 2.17 0.75
CA GLU A 2 -4.30 1.79 0.95
C GLU A 2 -3.86 2.36 2.31
N ILE A 3 -3.16 1.56 3.13
CA ILE A 3 -2.67 2.03 4.43
C ILE A 3 -1.53 3.01 4.15
N ASP A 4 -1.73 4.27 4.53
CA ASP A 4 -0.77 5.35 4.32
C ASP A 4 0.54 4.99 5.04
N GLN A 5 1.59 4.67 4.27
CA GLN A 5 2.90 4.42 4.86
C GLN A 5 3.56 5.77 5.12
N GLU A 6 4.07 5.94 6.35
CA GLU A 6 4.82 7.12 6.76
C GLU A 6 5.79 7.51 5.65
N ARG A 7 5.54 8.66 5.02
CA ARG A 7 6.46 9.26 4.06
C ARG A 7 7.78 9.38 4.80
N LEU A 8 8.82 8.66 4.37
CA LEU A 8 10.14 8.79 4.98
C LEU A 8 10.58 10.24 4.83
N HIS A 9 10.45 10.98 5.93
CA HIS A 9 10.80 12.38 5.99
C HIS A 9 12.31 12.49 5.72
N TRP A 10 12.68 13.32 4.75
CA TRP A 10 14.07 13.61 4.38
C TRP A 10 15.03 13.86 5.57
N PRO A 11 14.63 14.47 6.72
CA PRO A 11 15.54 14.67 7.84
C PRO A 11 15.84 13.36 8.58
N ARG A 12 14.90 12.42 8.65
CA ARG A 12 15.11 11.11 9.28
C ARG A 12 16.07 10.26 8.46
N GLN A 13 16.03 10.39 7.13
CA GLN A 13 16.93 9.66 6.23
C GLN A 13 18.35 10.24 6.28
N LEU A 14 18.48 11.56 6.40
CA LEU A 14 19.75 12.22 6.65
C LEU A 14 20.34 11.86 8.03
N LEU A 15 19.50 11.78 9.07
CA LEU A 15 19.93 11.30 10.40
C LEU A 15 20.43 9.84 10.33
N LYS A 16 19.70 8.95 9.66
CA LYS A 16 20.11 7.55 9.48
C LYS A 16 21.43 7.42 8.71
N ALA A 17 21.64 8.25 7.67
CA ALA A 17 22.91 8.28 6.95
C ALA A 17 24.07 8.69 7.88
N PHE A 18 23.84 9.64 8.80
CA PHE A 18 24.83 10.05 9.79
C PHE A 18 25.10 8.99 10.87
N LEU A 19 24.11 8.13 11.16
CA LEU A 19 24.25 6.98 12.08
C LEU A 19 24.98 5.78 11.47
N ASN A 20 25.48 5.87 10.23
CA ASN A 20 26.30 4.82 9.65
C ASN A 20 27.62 4.71 10.46
N PRO A 21 27.95 3.54 11.04
CA PRO A 21 29.11 3.39 11.93
C PRO A 21 30.44 3.80 11.28
N PHE A 22 30.54 3.69 9.95
CA PHE A 22 31.70 4.13 9.20
C PHE A 22 31.84 5.66 9.15
N ILE A 23 30.73 6.38 8.90
CA ILE A 23 30.71 7.86 8.87
C ILE A 23 31.00 8.42 10.27
N LEU A 24 30.45 7.79 11.31
CA LEU A 24 30.68 8.18 12.69
C LEU A 24 32.17 8.03 13.06
N LEU A 25 32.80 6.91 12.69
CA LEU A 25 34.24 6.68 12.88
C LEU A 25 35.09 7.74 12.19
N LEU A 26 34.81 8.02 10.90
CA LEU A 26 35.56 9.04 10.14
C LEU A 26 35.37 10.45 10.72
N THR A 27 34.17 10.76 11.20
CA THR A 27 33.87 12.06 11.83
C THR A 27 34.66 12.22 13.13
N VAL A 28 34.74 11.17 13.96
CA VAL A 28 35.56 11.18 15.19
C VAL A 28 37.04 11.36 14.86
N LEU A 29 37.57 10.65 13.86
CA LEU A 29 38.97 10.81 13.43
C LEU A 29 39.26 12.23 12.91
N ALA A 30 38.34 12.81 12.12
CA ALA A 30 38.45 14.18 11.63
C ALA A 30 38.51 15.21 12.79
N ILE A 31 37.68 15.02 13.82
CA ILE A 31 37.70 15.87 15.03
C ILE A 31 39.03 15.73 15.78
N ILE A 32 39.52 14.51 15.98
CA ILE A 32 40.81 14.27 16.68
C ILE A 32 41.98 14.90 15.91
N SER A 33 42.00 14.77 14.58
CA SER A 33 43.04 15.38 13.73
C SER A 33 43.00 16.90 13.78
N TYR A 34 41.81 17.50 13.75
CA TYR A 34 41.64 18.94 13.92
C TYR A 34 42.14 19.44 15.29
N LEU A 35 41.83 18.70 16.37
CA LEU A 35 42.31 19.02 17.72
C LEU A 35 43.83 18.88 17.88
N THR A 36 44.48 18.08 17.03
CA THR A 36 45.94 17.89 17.02
C THR A 36 46.66 18.95 16.17
N ASP A 37 45.94 19.97 15.67
CA ASP A 37 46.42 21.03 14.76
C ASP A 37 47.04 20.51 13.45
N ASP A 38 46.68 19.29 13.04
CA ASP A 38 47.03 18.74 11.73
C ASP A 38 46.04 19.24 10.67
N LYS A 39 46.35 20.41 10.12
CA LYS A 39 45.53 21.09 9.11
C LYS A 39 45.45 20.30 7.80
N SER A 40 46.49 19.56 7.44
CA SER A 40 46.49 18.75 6.22
C SER A 40 45.63 17.50 6.40
N GLY A 41 45.77 16.79 7.53
CA GLY A 41 44.98 15.60 7.84
C GLY A 41 43.49 15.89 8.01
N SER A 42 43.14 16.97 8.71
CA SER A 42 41.75 17.36 8.94
C SER A 42 41.02 17.76 7.65
N VAL A 43 41.69 18.45 6.73
CA VAL A 43 41.11 18.80 5.41
C VAL A 43 40.86 17.56 4.57
N VAL A 44 41.82 16.62 4.49
CA VAL A 44 41.65 15.37 3.72
C VAL A 44 40.51 14.54 4.30
N MET A 45 40.43 14.38 5.62
CA MET A 45 39.35 13.64 6.26
C MET A 45 37.99 14.34 6.12
N GLY A 46 37.94 15.67 6.19
CA GLY A 46 36.71 16.43 5.96
C GLY A 46 36.13 16.22 4.55
N ILE A 47 37.00 16.17 3.54
CA ILE A 47 36.60 15.84 2.16
C ILE A 47 36.09 14.40 2.08
N MET A 48 36.81 13.43 2.66
CA MET A 48 36.38 12.03 2.66
C MET A 48 35.02 11.82 3.34
N VAL A 49 34.80 12.45 4.50
CA VAL A 49 33.52 12.38 5.23
C VAL A 49 32.40 12.96 4.37
N THR A 50 32.62 14.13 3.77
CA THR A 50 31.61 14.80 2.92
C THR A 50 31.22 13.92 1.73
N VAL A 51 32.21 13.37 1.01
CA VAL A 51 31.97 12.44 -0.11
C VAL A 51 31.25 11.18 0.35
N SER A 52 31.64 10.61 1.49
CA SER A 52 31.02 9.40 2.04
C SER A 52 29.55 9.62 2.40
N VAL A 53 29.24 10.71 3.13
CA VAL A 53 27.85 11.08 3.47
C VAL A 53 27.02 11.27 2.21
N PHE A 54 27.55 11.97 1.20
CA PHE A 54 26.86 12.20 -0.06
C PHE A 54 26.57 10.89 -0.81
N LEU A 55 27.56 10.00 -0.91
CA LEU A 55 27.40 8.69 -1.56
C LEU A 55 26.38 7.83 -0.81
N THR A 56 26.47 7.75 0.52
CA THR A 56 25.50 6.99 1.33
C THR A 56 24.09 7.53 1.17
N PHE A 57 23.92 8.86 1.17
CA PHE A 57 22.62 9.49 0.92
C PHE A 57 22.06 9.13 -0.48
N PHE A 58 22.89 9.21 -1.52
CA PHE A 58 22.46 8.92 -2.88
C PHE A 58 22.14 7.42 -3.09
N GLN A 59 22.94 6.54 -2.49
CA GLN A 59 22.71 5.09 -2.49
C GLN A 59 21.39 4.73 -1.80
N GLU A 60 21.14 5.30 -0.62
CA GLU A 60 19.91 5.09 0.14
C GLU A 60 18.68 5.62 -0.61
N TYR A 61 18.79 6.81 -1.20
CA TYR A 61 17.73 7.40 -2.01
C TYR A 61 17.36 6.52 -3.22
N ARG A 62 18.38 6.03 -3.94
CA ARG A 62 18.19 5.14 -5.10
C ARG A 62 17.58 3.80 -4.69
N SER A 63 18.02 3.24 -3.56
CA SER A 63 17.51 1.97 -3.02
C SER A 63 16.02 2.10 -2.66
N GLY A 64 15.64 3.17 -1.98
CA GLY A 64 14.24 3.46 -1.66
C GLY A 64 13.35 3.55 -2.91
N GLN A 65 13.85 4.15 -3.99
CA GLN A 65 13.11 4.24 -5.26
C GLN A 65 12.86 2.87 -5.92
N ALA A 66 13.81 1.94 -5.82
CA ALA A 66 13.64 0.59 -6.36
C ALA A 66 12.51 -0.16 -5.64
N ALA A 67 12.46 -0.05 -4.30
CA ALA A 67 11.39 -0.65 -3.50
C ALA A 67 10.00 -0.08 -3.86
N ILE A 68 9.90 1.24 -4.07
CA ILE A 68 8.65 1.90 -4.50
C ILE A 68 8.20 1.39 -5.88
N ARG A 69 9.12 1.24 -6.83
CA ARG A 69 8.80 0.74 -8.18
C ARG A 69 8.39 -0.73 -8.18
N LEU A 70 9.09 -1.57 -7.42
CA LEU A 70 8.70 -2.97 -7.20
C LEU A 70 7.28 -3.03 -6.62
N LYS A 71 6.96 -2.21 -5.62
CA LYS A 71 5.62 -2.15 -5.03
C LYS A 71 4.56 -1.66 -6.03
N ALA A 72 4.88 -0.67 -6.86
CA ALA A 72 3.98 -0.18 -7.89
C ALA A 72 3.67 -1.23 -8.99
N MET A 73 4.61 -2.13 -9.27
CA MET A 73 4.38 -3.26 -10.19
C MET A 73 3.49 -4.35 -9.58
N VAL A 74 3.31 -4.36 -8.25
CA VAL A 74 2.38 -5.24 -7.53
C VAL A 74 1.05 -4.53 -7.24
N SER A 75 0.76 -3.41 -7.90
CA SER A 75 -0.52 -2.72 -7.71
C SER A 75 -1.67 -3.65 -8.09
N THR A 76 -2.27 -4.24 -7.07
CA THR A 76 -3.39 -5.14 -7.16
C THR A 76 -4.58 -4.34 -7.69
N LYS A 77 -5.22 -4.89 -8.71
CA LYS A 77 -6.42 -4.32 -9.30
C LYS A 77 -7.64 -5.01 -8.70
N ALA A 78 -8.74 -4.28 -8.60
CA ALA A 78 -10.04 -4.83 -8.27
C ALA A 78 -10.98 -4.66 -9.47
N THR A 79 -11.80 -5.67 -9.72
CA THR A 79 -12.87 -5.59 -10.70
C THR A 79 -14.09 -4.95 -10.05
N VAL A 80 -14.42 -3.72 -10.48
CA VAL A 80 -15.63 -3.02 -10.03
C VAL A 80 -16.68 -3.00 -11.13
N ILE A 81 -17.94 -3.04 -10.73
CA ILE A 81 -19.11 -2.87 -11.57
C ILE A 81 -19.67 -1.48 -11.28
N ARG A 82 -19.50 -0.55 -12.21
CA ARG A 82 -20.06 0.79 -12.11
C ARG A 82 -21.12 0.98 -13.19
N THR A 83 -22.24 1.57 -12.82
CA THR A 83 -23.28 1.93 -13.79
C THR A 83 -22.97 3.31 -14.34
N VAL A 84 -22.68 3.37 -15.63
CA VAL A 84 -22.38 4.63 -16.32
C VAL A 84 -23.65 5.06 -17.05
N LYS A 85 -24.09 6.29 -16.78
CA LYS A 85 -25.09 6.95 -17.63
C LYS A 85 -24.40 7.32 -18.94
N THR A 86 -24.79 6.67 -20.03
CA THR A 86 -24.32 7.08 -21.34
C THR A 86 -25.14 8.29 -21.74
N GLY A 87 -24.53 9.47 -21.76
CA GLY A 87 -25.19 10.66 -22.31
C GLY A 87 -25.57 10.43 -23.78
N PRO A 88 -26.52 11.21 -24.34
CA PRO A 88 -26.98 11.01 -25.70
C PRO A 88 -25.79 11.01 -26.65
N ALA A 89 -25.61 9.91 -27.39
CA ALA A 89 -24.78 9.94 -28.58
C ALA A 89 -25.33 11.06 -29.47
N LYS A 90 -24.46 11.99 -29.89
CA LYS A 90 -24.82 13.08 -30.80
C LYS A 90 -25.68 12.54 -31.95
N GLY A 91 -26.98 12.85 -31.96
CA GLY A 91 -27.84 12.67 -33.11
C GLY A 91 -29.16 11.91 -32.91
N GLU A 92 -29.45 11.31 -31.76
CA GLU A 92 -30.72 10.57 -31.57
C GLU A 92 -31.56 11.16 -30.43
N GLU A 93 -32.56 11.95 -30.81
CA GLU A 93 -33.64 12.44 -29.95
C GLU A 93 -34.60 11.30 -29.64
N SER A 94 -34.22 10.42 -28.72
CA SER A 94 -35.14 9.49 -28.06
C SER A 94 -34.61 9.20 -26.67
N SER A 95 -35.18 9.94 -25.72
CA SER A 95 -34.89 9.91 -24.29
C SER A 95 -35.24 8.56 -23.66
N GLU A 96 -34.34 7.59 -23.75
CA GLU A 96 -34.24 6.53 -22.76
C GLU A 96 -32.84 6.57 -22.16
N ASP A 97 -32.76 6.98 -20.89
CA ASP A 97 -31.54 7.03 -20.07
C ASP A 97 -31.05 5.57 -19.86
N LYS A 98 -30.39 5.00 -20.87
CA LYS A 98 -29.96 3.59 -20.84
C LYS A 98 -28.76 3.46 -19.91
N MET A 99 -29.02 3.06 -18.68
CA MET A 99 -28.00 2.71 -17.70
C MET A 99 -27.31 1.40 -18.12
N ILE A 100 -26.01 1.47 -18.43
CA ILE A 100 -25.20 0.30 -18.76
C ILE A 100 -24.25 0.05 -17.58
N SER A 101 -24.31 -1.17 -17.02
CA SER A 101 -23.36 -1.62 -16.00
C SER A 101 -22.13 -2.20 -16.68
N ILE A 102 -20.98 -1.55 -16.49
CA ILE A 102 -19.72 -1.95 -17.12
C ILE A 102 -18.79 -2.50 -16.03
N ARG A 103 -18.12 -3.62 -16.35
CA ARG A 103 -17.03 -4.16 -15.53
C ARG A 103 -15.74 -3.44 -15.89
N GLN A 104 -15.10 -2.85 -14.89
CA GLN A 104 -13.84 -2.14 -15.06
C GLN A 104 -12.84 -2.61 -14.01
N GLU A 105 -11.62 -2.91 -14.43
CA GLU A 105 -10.51 -3.06 -13.51
C GLU A 105 -10.00 -1.68 -13.09
N ILE A 106 -10.01 -1.40 -11.80
CA ILE A 106 -9.41 -0.18 -11.23
C ILE A 106 -8.34 -0.56 -10.20
N PRO A 107 -7.33 0.29 -9.97
CA PRO A 107 -6.40 0.12 -8.86
C PRO A 107 -7.15 0.07 -7.52
N ILE A 108 -6.78 -0.83 -6.60
CA ILE A 108 -7.44 -0.96 -5.27
C ILE A 108 -7.50 0.37 -4.50
N ARG A 109 -6.50 1.23 -4.67
CA ARG A 109 -6.46 2.55 -4.04
C ARG A 109 -7.65 3.45 -4.45
N GLU A 110 -8.22 3.25 -5.63
CA GLU A 110 -9.33 4.02 -6.22
C GLU A 110 -10.71 3.42 -5.93
N VAL A 111 -10.77 2.27 -5.24
CA VAL A 111 -12.02 1.68 -4.76
C VAL A 111 -12.60 2.56 -3.65
N VAL A 112 -13.88 2.93 -3.81
CA VAL A 112 -14.60 3.79 -2.87
C VAL A 112 -15.83 3.07 -2.28
N PRO A 113 -16.30 3.47 -1.08
CA PRO A 113 -17.55 2.94 -0.53
C PRO A 113 -18.71 3.18 -1.49
N GLY A 114 -19.47 2.12 -1.80
CA GLY A 114 -20.58 2.15 -2.77
C GLY A 114 -20.26 1.48 -4.11
N ASP A 115 -18.99 1.17 -4.39
CA ASP A 115 -18.63 0.36 -5.54
C ASP A 115 -19.12 -1.10 -5.38
N LEU A 116 -19.70 -1.67 -6.44
CA LEU A 116 -20.03 -3.10 -6.49
C LEU A 116 -18.80 -3.87 -6.97
N ILE A 117 -18.23 -4.73 -6.14
CA ILE A 117 -17.01 -5.46 -6.45
C ILE A 117 -17.34 -6.87 -6.92
N HIS A 118 -16.69 -7.31 -8.00
CA HIS A 118 -16.80 -8.66 -8.51
C HIS A 118 -15.53 -9.44 -8.15
N LEU A 119 -15.67 -10.41 -7.25
CA LEU A 119 -14.58 -11.29 -6.81
C LEU A 119 -14.65 -12.63 -7.54
N SER A 120 -13.50 -13.09 -8.04
CA SER A 120 -13.32 -14.40 -8.66
C SER A 120 -12.31 -15.23 -7.85
N ALA A 121 -12.24 -16.53 -8.12
CA ALA A 121 -11.25 -17.39 -7.46
C ALA A 121 -9.82 -16.90 -7.73
N GLY A 122 -9.05 -16.71 -6.65
CA GLY A 122 -7.69 -16.18 -6.70
C GLY A 122 -7.57 -14.66 -6.58
N ASP A 123 -8.70 -13.93 -6.63
CA ASP A 123 -8.68 -12.48 -6.40
C ASP A 123 -8.43 -12.17 -4.93
N MET A 124 -7.66 -11.11 -4.69
CA MET A 124 -7.49 -10.54 -3.36
C MET A 124 -8.71 -9.68 -3.01
N VAL A 125 -9.26 -9.85 -1.80
CA VAL A 125 -10.34 -9.00 -1.29
C VAL A 125 -9.80 -7.57 -1.11
N PRO A 126 -10.32 -6.56 -1.85
CA PRO A 126 -9.66 -5.27 -1.96
C PRO A 126 -9.94 -4.33 -0.81
N ALA A 127 -11.02 -4.54 -0.06
CA ALA A 127 -11.51 -3.79 1.09
C ALA A 127 -12.49 -4.65 1.87
N ASP A 128 -12.87 -4.24 3.07
CA ASP A 128 -13.97 -4.88 3.80
C ASP A 128 -15.25 -4.75 2.97
N VAL A 129 -15.80 -5.88 2.53
CA VAL A 129 -16.98 -5.93 1.65
C VAL A 129 -18.13 -6.67 2.28
N ARG A 130 -19.34 -6.17 2.03
CA ARG A 130 -20.58 -6.90 2.32
C ARG A 130 -20.98 -7.72 1.10
N LEU A 131 -21.19 -9.02 1.30
CA LEU A 131 -21.64 -9.90 0.24
C LEU A 131 -23.10 -9.62 -0.11
N THR A 132 -23.36 -9.30 -1.37
CA THR A 132 -24.71 -9.14 -1.94
C THR A 132 -25.17 -10.39 -2.67
N TYR A 133 -24.22 -11.11 -3.29
CA TYR A 133 -24.43 -12.37 -3.96
C TYR A 133 -23.14 -13.20 -3.84
N SER A 134 -23.27 -14.50 -3.54
CA SER A 134 -22.16 -15.44 -3.52
C SER A 134 -22.60 -16.80 -4.06
N LYS A 135 -21.66 -17.51 -4.67
CA LYS A 135 -21.83 -18.89 -5.12
C LYS A 135 -20.54 -19.64 -4.78
N ASP A 136 -20.61 -20.55 -3.81
CA ASP A 136 -19.48 -21.36 -3.35
C ASP A 136 -18.22 -20.50 -3.05
N LEU A 137 -18.41 -19.40 -2.31
CA LEU A 137 -17.34 -18.46 -2.01
C LEU A 137 -16.55 -18.91 -0.78
N PHE A 138 -15.28 -19.25 -0.99
CA PHE A 138 -14.34 -19.62 0.06
C PHE A 138 -13.25 -18.57 0.18
N VAL A 139 -13.07 -18.02 1.39
CA VAL A 139 -12.10 -16.96 1.66
C VAL A 139 -11.05 -17.49 2.63
N SER A 140 -9.77 -17.33 2.30
CA SER A 140 -8.69 -17.60 3.25
C SER A 140 -8.54 -16.42 4.19
N GLN A 141 -8.68 -16.68 5.50
CA GLN A 141 -8.47 -15.68 6.55
C GLN A 141 -7.11 -15.84 7.23
N SER A 142 -6.20 -16.65 6.66
CA SER A 142 -4.88 -16.96 7.23
C SER A 142 -4.04 -15.73 7.57
N SER A 143 -4.17 -14.63 6.83
CA SER A 143 -3.48 -13.37 7.09
C SER A 143 -4.01 -12.63 8.33
N LEU A 144 -5.27 -12.83 8.71
CA LEU A 144 -5.95 -12.13 9.80
C LEU A 144 -6.09 -12.99 11.07
N THR A 145 -6.46 -14.27 10.91
CA THR A 145 -6.72 -15.20 12.02
C THR A 145 -5.61 -16.23 12.22
N GLY A 146 -4.73 -16.42 11.22
CA GLY A 146 -3.72 -17.48 11.24
C GLY A 146 -4.28 -18.86 10.86
N GLU A 147 -5.57 -18.96 10.53
CA GLU A 147 -6.20 -20.22 10.13
C GLU A 147 -5.95 -20.49 8.64
N SER A 148 -5.32 -21.63 8.34
CA SER A 148 -4.97 -22.02 6.96
C SER A 148 -6.15 -22.56 6.16
N LEU A 149 -7.22 -23.00 6.82
CA LEU A 149 -8.39 -23.55 6.16
C LEU A 149 -9.29 -22.41 5.65
N PRO A 150 -9.71 -22.45 4.37
CA PRO A 150 -10.60 -21.43 3.84
C PRO A 150 -12.00 -21.58 4.44
N VAL A 151 -12.61 -20.44 4.76
CA VAL A 151 -13.94 -20.36 5.38
C VAL A 151 -14.96 -20.00 4.30
N GLU A 152 -16.09 -20.72 4.29
CA GLU A 152 -17.19 -20.45 3.37
C GLU A 152 -17.99 -19.20 3.82
N LYS A 153 -18.35 -18.35 2.86
CA LYS A 153 -19.07 -17.08 3.10
C LYS A 153 -20.37 -17.00 2.28
N PHE A 154 -21.43 -16.51 2.93
CA PHE A 154 -22.80 -16.47 2.40
C PHE A 154 -23.34 -15.04 2.32
N SER A 155 -24.12 -14.75 1.27
CA SER A 155 -24.81 -13.46 1.11
C SER A 155 -26.06 -13.28 1.99
N SER A 156 -26.48 -14.32 2.71
CA SER A 156 -27.68 -14.28 3.54
C SER A 156 -27.55 -13.29 4.70
N ALA A 157 -28.68 -12.66 5.06
CA ALA A 157 -28.73 -11.83 6.26
C ALA A 157 -28.50 -12.70 7.50
N LEU A 158 -27.62 -12.25 8.39
CA LEU A 158 -27.40 -12.89 9.68
C LEU A 158 -28.74 -13.00 10.41
N SER A 159 -29.21 -14.23 10.61
CA SER A 159 -30.45 -14.52 11.36
C SER A 159 -30.19 -14.58 12.88
N GLY A 160 -29.25 -13.77 13.36
CA GLY A 160 -28.74 -13.81 14.73
C GLY A 160 -29.50 -12.88 15.68
N ASP A 161 -29.64 -13.32 16.92
CA ASP A 161 -30.10 -12.51 18.05
C ASP A 161 -29.17 -11.29 18.23
N PRO A 162 -29.69 -10.04 18.24
CA PRO A 162 -28.90 -8.82 18.38
C PRO A 162 -28.09 -8.73 19.69
N SER A 163 -28.32 -9.64 20.64
CA SER A 163 -27.60 -9.71 21.92
C SER A 163 -26.26 -10.48 21.88
N LYS A 164 -25.96 -11.23 20.82
CA LYS A 164 -24.67 -11.93 20.68
C LYS A 164 -23.63 -11.05 19.99
N THR A 165 -22.60 -10.66 20.74
CA THR A 165 -21.39 -10.05 20.20
C THR A 165 -20.56 -11.10 19.46
N VAL A 166 -20.76 -11.20 18.15
CA VAL A 166 -19.92 -12.01 17.25
C VAL A 166 -18.77 -11.14 16.74
N SER A 167 -17.56 -11.67 16.72
CA SER A 167 -16.39 -10.96 16.19
C SER A 167 -16.55 -10.72 14.69
N LEU A 168 -16.08 -9.58 14.18
CA LEU A 168 -16.20 -9.21 12.77
C LEU A 168 -15.71 -10.28 11.77
N PRO A 169 -14.58 -11.00 12.01
CA PRO A 169 -14.10 -12.03 11.08
C PRO A 169 -15.02 -13.26 10.96
N ASP A 170 -15.79 -13.54 12.02
CA ASP A 170 -16.69 -14.69 12.13
C ASP A 170 -18.02 -14.46 11.39
N LEU A 171 -18.29 -13.22 10.97
CA LEU A 171 -19.50 -12.89 10.21
C LEU A 171 -19.44 -13.52 8.82
N GLN A 172 -20.44 -14.34 8.50
CA GLN A 172 -20.49 -15.11 7.26
C GLN A 172 -20.78 -14.26 6.01
N ASN A 173 -21.27 -13.03 6.19
CA ASN A 173 -21.70 -12.14 5.12
C ASN A 173 -20.76 -10.96 4.85
N ILE A 174 -19.60 -10.95 5.52
CA ILE A 174 -18.55 -9.93 5.36
C ILE A 174 -17.23 -10.65 5.09
N CYS A 175 -16.43 -10.05 4.20
CA CYS A 175 -15.09 -10.49 3.83
C CYS A 175 -14.11 -9.33 3.92
#